data_AF-A0A350LQ20-F1
#
_entry.id   AF-A0A350LQ20-F1
#
_cell.length_a   1.000
_cell.length_b   1.000
_cell.length_c   1.000
_cell.angle_alpha   90.00
_cell.angle_beta   90.00
_cell.angle_gamma   90.00
#
_symmetry.space_group_name_H-M   'P 1'
#
loop_
_entity.id
_entity.type
_entity.pdbx_description
1 polymer ?
#
loop_
_entity_poly.entity_id
_entity_poly.type
_entity_poly.pdbx_seq_one_letter_code
_entity_poly.pdbx_strand_id
1 'polypeptide(L)' 'MTTMDTSENVLGGTLSPCSSDPVTGFFRDGHCNTCAEDRGSHTVCALMTAEFLAFSKYVG' A
#
# COMPACT_ATOMS: atom_id res chain seq x y z
N MET A 1 11.29 -13.91 -10.20
CA MET A 1 12.06 -13.36 -9.09
C MET A 1 11.40 -12.05 -8.77
N THR A 2 10.73 -11.99 -7.62
CA THR A 2 9.88 -10.88 -7.20
C THR A 2 10.78 -9.73 -6.73
N THR A 3 11.30 -8.97 -7.67
CA THR A 3 12.14 -7.81 -7.38
C THR A 3 11.23 -6.65 -7.02
N MET A 4 11.39 -6.11 -5.82
CA MET A 4 10.69 -4.91 -5.37
C MET A 4 11.13 -3.70 -6.20
N ASP A 5 10.18 -2.84 -6.55
CA ASP A 5 10.45 -1.58 -7.24
C ASP A 5 11.11 -0.56 -6.29
N THR A 6 11.63 0.55 -6.82
CA THR A 6 12.22 1.62 -6.01
C THR A 6 11.20 2.19 -5.03
N SER A 7 11.52 2.17 -3.74
CA SER A 7 10.69 2.71 -2.65
C SER A 7 10.76 4.24 -2.56
N GLU A 8 10.12 4.92 -3.51
CA GLU A 8 10.04 6.38 -3.60
C GLU A 8 8.59 6.85 -3.43
N ASN A 9 8.39 7.95 -2.71
CA ASN A 9 7.07 8.57 -2.55
C ASN A 9 6.76 9.51 -3.72
N VAL A 10 5.52 9.98 -3.82
CA VAL A 10 5.04 10.84 -4.91
C VAL A 10 5.73 12.22 -5.00
N LEU A 11 6.50 12.61 -3.98
CA LEU A 11 7.27 13.86 -3.94
C LEU A 11 8.74 13.66 -4.36
N GLY A 12 9.11 12.44 -4.75
CA GLY A 12 10.47 12.07 -5.14
C GLY A 12 11.42 11.77 -3.98
N GLY A 13 10.87 11.57 -2.77
CA GLY A 13 11.64 11.28 -1.56
C GLY A 13 11.51 9.84 -1.10
N THR A 14 12.17 9.49 0.00
CA THR A 14 12.06 8.16 0.62
C THR A 14 10.61 7.80 0.97
N LEU A 15 10.18 6.59 0.60
CA LEU A 15 8.87 6.09 1.01
C LEU A 15 8.83 5.88 2.52
N SER A 16 7.90 6.57 3.20
CA SER A 16 7.69 6.42 4.65
C SER A 16 6.82 5.18 4.96
N PRO A 17 6.91 4.62 6.18
CA PRO A 17 6.01 3.55 6.60
C PRO A 17 4.56 4.05 6.59
N CYS A 18 3.64 3.20 6.13
CA CYS A 18 2.22 3.48 6.11
C CYS A 18 1.52 3.05 7.42
N SER A 19 1.80 1.83 7.91
CA SER A 19 1.28 1.33 9.18
C SER A 19 2.06 0.12 9.69
N SER A 20 2.28 0.04 11.00
CA SER A 20 2.90 -1.10 11.68
C SER A 20 1.95 -1.84 12.63
N ASP A 21 0.79 -1.26 12.98
CA ASP A 21 -0.23 -1.89 13.80
C ASP A 21 -1.63 -1.40 13.39
N PRO A 22 -2.36 -2.16 12.54
CA PRO A 22 -1.97 -3.43 11.92
C PRO A 22 -0.86 -3.26 10.87
N VAL A 23 -0.03 -4.30 10.68
CA VAL A 23 1.00 -4.33 9.61
C VAL A 23 0.34 -4.34 8.24
N THR A 24 0.72 -3.39 7.37
CA THR A 24 0.20 -3.24 6.00
C THR A 24 1.25 -3.56 4.92
N GLY A 25 0.92 -3.29 3.65
CA GLY A 25 1.78 -3.46 2.49
C GLY A 25 1.65 -4.82 1.81
N PHE A 26 1.84 -4.88 0.48
CA PHE A 26 1.80 -6.14 -0.28
C PHE A 26 2.81 -7.16 0.26
N PHE A 27 4.02 -6.69 0.60
CA PHE A 27 5.09 -7.48 1.21
C PHE A 27 4.96 -7.69 2.73
N ARG A 28 3.92 -7.12 3.37
CA ARG A 28 3.73 -7.11 4.84
C ARG A 28 4.93 -6.54 5.60
N ASP A 29 5.53 -5.49 5.07
CA ASP A 29 6.67 -4.74 5.63
C ASP A 29 6.28 -3.37 6.21
N GLY A 30 4.98 -3.06 6.25
CA GLY A 30 4.44 -1.79 6.72
C GLY A 30 4.53 -0.64 5.71
N HIS A 31 5.00 -0.88 4.49
CA HIS A 31 5.16 0.12 3.45
C HIS A 31 4.27 -0.21 2.24
N CYS A 32 3.89 0.81 1.46
CA CYS A 32 3.16 0.62 0.20
C CYS A 32 4.10 0.25 -0.96
N ASN A 33 5.04 -0.68 -0.69
CA ASN A 33 5.98 -1.22 -1.67
C ASN A 33 5.26 -2.16 -2.65
N THR A 34 5.73 -2.19 -3.90
CA THR A 34 5.13 -2.97 -4.99
C THR A 34 6.19 -3.70 -5.82
N CYS A 35 5.74 -4.57 -6.72
CA CYS A 35 6.53 -5.25 -7.74
C CYS A 35 5.61 -5.66 -8.90
N ALA A 36 6.18 -6.30 -9.93
CA ALA A 36 5.42 -6.80 -11.07
C ALA A 36 4.33 -7.83 -10.69
N GLU A 37 4.47 -8.52 -9.56
CA GLU A 37 3.50 -9.48 -9.06
C GLU A 37 2.33 -8.84 -8.30
N ASP A 38 2.46 -7.61 -7.80
CA ASP A 38 1.38 -6.87 -7.15
C ASP A 38 0.43 -6.26 -8.19
N ARG A 39 -0.40 -7.12 -8.77
CA ARG A 39 -1.42 -6.72 -9.77
C ARG A 39 -2.48 -5.77 -9.19
N GLY A 40 -2.63 -5.71 -7.87
CA GLY A 40 -3.53 -4.79 -7.19
C GLY A 40 -2.94 -3.39 -7.02
N SER A 41 -1.63 -3.23 -7.21
CA SER A 41 -0.89 -1.98 -7.01
C SER A 41 -1.21 -1.33 -5.66
N HIS A 42 -0.85 -2.01 -4.57
CA HIS A 42 -1.05 -1.53 -3.19
C HIS A 42 -0.06 -0.41 -2.82
N THR A 43 0.00 0.63 -3.66
CA THR A 43 0.96 1.75 -3.63
C THR A 43 0.42 3.01 -2.96
N VAL A 44 -0.89 3.05 -2.64
CA VAL A 44 -1.54 4.20 -2.00
C VAL A 44 -1.70 3.96 -0.51
N CYS A 45 -0.99 4.75 0.31
CA CYS A 45 -1.25 4.80 1.75
C CYS A 45 -2.45 5.71 2.02
N ALA A 46 -3.50 5.17 2.65
CA ALA A 46 -4.74 5.89 2.93
C ALA A 46 -5.20 5.69 4.37
N LEU A 47 -5.83 6.72 4.94
CA LEU A 47 -6.52 6.63 6.22
C LEU A 47 -7.95 6.16 5.98
N MET A 48 -8.33 5.05 6.60
CA MET A 48 -9.63 4.45 6.39
C MET A 48 -10.71 5.23 7.13
N THR A 49 -11.85 5.44 6.47
CA THR A 49 -13.09 5.94 7.09
C THR A 49 -14.19 4.89 6.99
N ALA A 50 -15.24 5.02 7.80
CA ALA A 50 -16.36 4.10 7.78
C ALA A 50 -17.05 4.06 6.40
N GLU A 51 -17.18 5.22 5.75
CA GLU A 51 -17.80 5.37 4.43
C GLU A 51 -16.99 4.67 3.35
N PHE A 52 -15.66 4.87 3.34
CA PHE A 52 -14.78 4.23 2.36
C PHE A 52 -14.76 2.70 2.52
N LEU A 53 -14.78 2.20 3.77
CA LEU A 53 -14.86 0.77 4.04
C LEU A 53 -16.22 0.19 3.60
N ALA A 54 -17.32 0.90 3.87
CA ALA A 54 -18.65 0.48 3.45
C ALA A 54 -18.78 0.44 1.92
N PHE A 55 -18.28 1.46 1.24
CA PHE A 55 -18.23 1.51 -0.22
C PHE A 55 -17.36 0.39 -0.79
N SER A 56 -16.12 0.23 -0.32
CA SER A 56 -15.18 -0.79 -0.81
C SER A 56 -15.79 -2.19 -0.67
N LYS A 57 -16.34 -2.51 0.50
CA LYS A 57 -17.07 -3.77 0.73
C LYS A 57 -18.24 -4.00 -0.22
N TYR A 58 -18.93 -2.92 -0.60
CA TYR A 58 -20.07 -3.00 -1.52
C TYR A 58 -19.62 -3.25 -2.98
N VAL A 59 -18.47 -2.72 -3.39
CA VAL A 59 -18.00 -2.82 -4.79
C VAL A 59 -17.10 -4.03 -5.08
N GLY A 60 -16.49 -4.66 -4.07
CA GLY A 60 -15.76 -5.94 -4.19
C GLY A 60 -14.32 -5.87 -3.73
#